data_AF-A0A445LLA9-F1
#
_entry.id   AF-A0A445LLA9-F1
#
_cell.length_a   1.000
_cell.length_b   1.000
_cell.length_c   1.000
_cell.angle_alpha   90.00
_cell.angle_beta   90.00
_cell.angle_gamma   90.00
#
_symmetry.space_group_name_H-M   'P 1'
#
loop_
_entity.id
_entity.type
_entity.pdbx_description
1 polymer ?
#
loop_
_entity_poly.entity_id
_entity_poly.type
_entity_poly.pdbx_seq_one_letter_code
_entity_poly.pdbx_strand_id
1 'polypeptide(L)'
;MATMTSLIGLINKIQRACTVLGDHGGEGMSLWEALPTVAVVGGQSSGKSSVLESVVGRDFLPRGSGIVTRRPLVLQLHKTDDGQQEYAEFLHASRKRFTDFGK
;
A
#
# COMPACT_ATOMS: atom_id res chain seq x y z
N MET A 1 -16.49 9.17 -14.40
CA MET A 1 -15.28 8.32 -14.29
C MET A 1 -14.77 8.41 -12.88
N ALA A 2 -14.69 7.31 -12.13
CA ALA A 2 -14.07 7.33 -10.82
C ALA A 2 -12.57 7.63 -10.98
N THR A 3 -12.09 8.71 -10.39
CA THR A 3 -10.66 9.04 -10.38
C THR A 3 -9.95 8.21 -9.32
N MET A 4 -8.65 7.89 -9.51
CA MET A 4 -7.86 7.15 -8.51
C MET A 4 -7.88 7.80 -7.12
N THR A 5 -7.98 9.12 -7.06
CA THR A 5 -8.18 9.90 -5.83
C THR A 5 -9.46 9.50 -5.08
N SER A 6 -10.54 9.18 -5.79
CA SER A 6 -11.80 8.71 -5.21
C SER A 6 -11.66 7.32 -4.58
N LEU A 7 -10.92 6.42 -5.25
CA LEU A 7 -10.65 5.07 -4.74
C LEU A 7 -9.75 5.11 -3.49
N ILE A 8 -8.69 5.92 -3.51
CA ILE A 8 -7.82 6.15 -2.35
C ILE A 8 -8.63 6.73 -1.19
N GLY A 9 -9.50 7.71 -1.47
CA GLY A 9 -10.40 8.27 -0.48
C GLY A 9 -11.34 7.24 0.14
N LEU A 10 -11.87 6.31 -0.65
CA LEU A 10 -12.71 5.22 -0.17
C LEU A 10 -11.92 4.22 0.69
N ILE A 11 -10.74 3.79 0.23
CA ILE A 11 -9.85 2.88 0.97
C ILE A 11 -9.49 3.50 2.32
N ASN A 12 -9.10 4.77 2.34
CA ASN A 12 -8.77 5.49 3.57
C ASN A 12 -9.98 5.61 4.52
N LYS A 13 -11.20 5.80 3.99
CA LYS A 13 -12.43 5.84 4.80
C LYS A 13 -12.71 4.48 5.45
N ILE A 14 -12.58 3.39 4.69
CA ILE A 14 -12.77 2.04 5.21
C ILE A 14 -11.70 1.73 6.25
N GLN A 15 -10.43 2.05 5.96
CA GLN A 15 -9.34 1.89 6.92
C GLN A 15 -9.63 2.61 8.24
N ARG A 16 -10.04 3.88 8.20
CA ARG A 16 -10.40 4.64 9.41
C ARG A 16 -11.58 4.03 10.16
N ALA A 17 -12.63 3.63 9.46
CA ALA A 17 -13.79 3.00 10.09
C ALA A 17 -13.38 1.71 10.82
N CYS A 18 -12.57 0.87 10.17
CA CYS A 18 -11.98 -0.32 10.76
C CYS A 18 -11.11 0.02 11.99
N THR A 19 -10.23 1.02 11.92
CA THR A 19 -9.39 1.42 13.06
C THR A 19 -10.21 1.89 14.26
N VAL A 20 -11.23 2.73 14.04
CA VAL A 20 -12.10 3.27 15.11
C VAL A 20 -12.95 2.17 15.76
N LEU A 21 -13.45 1.22 14.96
CA LEU A 21 -14.25 0.11 15.45
C LEU A 21 -13.41 -0.94 16.22
N GLY A 22 -12.12 -1.05 15.91
CA GLY A 22 -11.21 -2.01 16.56
C GLY A 22 -10.79 -1.63 17.97
N ASP A 23 -10.76 -0.33 18.30
CA ASP A 23 -10.37 0.14 19.64
C ASP A 23 -11.45 -0.10 20.72
N HIS A 24 -12.65 -0.54 20.34
CA HIS A 24 -13.77 -0.78 21.26
C HIS A 24 -14.03 -2.27 21.58
N GLY A 25 -13.32 -3.19 20.92
CA GLY A 25 -13.45 -4.63 21.13
C GLY A 25 -12.26 -5.18 21.90
N GLY A 26 -12.39 -5.33 23.22
CA GLY A 26 -11.45 -6.15 23.99
C GLY A 26 -11.33 -7.54 23.36
N GLU A 27 -10.09 -8.03 23.26
CA GLU A 27 -9.65 -9.29 22.61
C GLU A 27 -9.13 -9.16 21.16
N GLY A 28 -7.86 -8.75 21.06
CA GLY A 28 -6.82 -9.55 20.42
C GLY A 28 -6.76 -9.63 18.89
N MET A 29 -7.83 -9.33 18.15
CA MET A 29 -7.74 -9.19 16.68
C MET A 29 -7.36 -7.76 16.34
N SER A 30 -6.07 -7.54 16.18
CA SER A 30 -5.56 -6.32 15.57
C SER A 30 -6.19 -6.18 14.18
N LEU A 31 -7.09 -5.21 14.02
CA LEU A 31 -8.01 -5.07 12.88
C LEU A 31 -7.34 -4.82 11.51
N TRP A 32 -6.01 -4.92 11.44
CA TRP A 32 -5.26 -4.97 10.18
C TRP A 32 -5.65 -6.18 9.33
N GLU A 33 -6.01 -7.32 9.95
CA GLU A 33 -6.50 -8.51 9.23
C GLU A 33 -7.90 -8.29 8.61
N ALA A 34 -8.65 -7.30 9.10
CA ALA A 34 -9.98 -6.96 8.60
C ALA A 34 -9.97 -5.78 7.60
N LEU A 35 -8.80 -5.21 7.29
CA LEU A 35 -8.69 -4.21 6.25
C LEU A 35 -8.89 -4.85 4.86
N PRO A 36 -9.76 -4.31 4.00
CA PRO A 36 -9.91 -4.83 2.65
C PRO A 36 -8.58 -4.69 1.91
N THR A 37 -8.07 -5.84 1.45
CA THR A 37 -6.83 -5.91 0.68
C THR A 37 -7.14 -5.78 -0.80
N VAL A 38 -6.37 -4.96 -1.51
CA VAL A 38 -6.46 -4.85 -2.97
C VAL A 38 -5.35 -5.71 -3.58
N ALA A 39 -5.74 -6.71 -4.38
CA ALA A 39 -4.82 -7.52 -5.15
C ALA A 39 -4.90 -7.16 -6.64
N VAL A 40 -3.74 -6.99 -7.28
CA VAL A 40 -3.65 -6.72 -8.71
C VAL A 40 -3.29 -8.01 -9.44
N VAL A 41 -4.20 -8.50 -10.27
CA VAL A 41 -4.07 -9.74 -11.04
C VAL A 41 -4.14 -9.44 -12.55
N GLY A 42 -3.39 -10.17 -13.35
CA GLY A 42 -3.36 -9.97 -14.81
C GLY A 42 -2.14 -10.58 -15.50
N GLY A 43 -2.20 -10.68 -16.82
CA GLY A 43 -1.14 -11.25 -17.66
C GLY A 43 0.21 -10.53 -17.53
N GLN A 44 1.28 -11.15 -18.01
CA GLN A 44 2.59 -10.49 -18.07
C GLN A 44 2.49 -9.19 -18.87
N SER A 45 3.18 -8.14 -18.42
CA SER A 45 3.20 -6.83 -19.10
C SER A 45 1.86 -6.08 -19.19
N SER A 46 0.81 -6.53 -18.49
CA SER A 46 -0.51 -5.85 -18.47
C SER A 46 -0.56 -4.57 -17.62
N GLY A 47 0.59 -4.02 -17.21
CA GLY A 47 0.64 -2.79 -16.41
C GLY A 47 0.36 -2.96 -14.91
N LYS A 48 0.45 -4.16 -14.34
CA LYS A 48 0.16 -4.42 -12.90
C LYS A 48 0.93 -3.51 -11.94
N SER A 49 2.24 -3.37 -12.15
CA SER A 49 3.08 -2.50 -11.32
C SER A 49 2.68 -1.04 -11.48
N SER A 50 2.37 -0.60 -12.70
CA SER A 50 1.92 0.77 -12.98
C SER A 50 0.58 1.10 -12.31
N VAL A 51 -0.34 0.14 -12.21
CA VAL A 51 -1.60 0.31 -11.47
C VAL A 51 -1.32 0.47 -9.97
N LEU A 52 -0.45 -0.36 -9.39
CA LEU A 52 -0.06 -0.23 -7.98
C LEU A 52 0.60 1.13 -7.72
N GLU A 53 1.56 1.54 -8.55
CA GLU A 53 2.23 2.85 -8.46
C GLU A 53 1.24 4.01 -8.59
N SER A 54 0.24 3.89 -9.47
CA SER A 54 -0.82 4.90 -9.63
C SER A 54 -1.72 5.02 -8.40
N VAL A 55 -1.96 3.92 -7.69
CA VAL A 55 -2.72 3.91 -6.42
C VAL A 55 -1.91 4.54 -5.29
N VAL A 56 -0.60 4.31 -5.27
CA VAL A 56 0.30 4.87 -4.26
C VAL A 56 0.66 6.33 -4.55
N GLY A 57 0.64 6.73 -5.83
CA GLY A 57 1.07 8.05 -6.29
C GLY A 57 2.58 8.24 -6.36
N ARG A 58 3.36 7.15 -6.34
CA ARG A 58 4.82 7.16 -6.45
C ARG A 58 5.31 6.04 -7.37
N ASP A 59 6.39 6.32 -8.09
CA ASP A 59 7.17 5.29 -8.79
C ASP A 59 8.17 4.69 -7.78
N PHE A 60 8.08 3.38 -7.54
CA PHE A 60 8.94 2.67 -6.57
C PHE A 60 9.07 1.18 -6.89
N LEU A 61 8.31 0.67 -7.86
CA LEU A 61 8.41 -0.72 -8.29
C LEU A 61 9.43 -0.83 -9.41
N PRO A 62 10.20 -1.93 -9.46
CA PRO A 62 11.16 -2.13 -10.53
C PRO A 62 10.46 -2.14 -11.88
N ARG A 63 11.15 -1.61 -12.89
CA ARG A 63 10.77 -1.65 -14.31
C ARG A 63 11.89 -2.31 -15.10
N GLY A 64 11.55 -3.05 -16.16
CA GLY A 64 12.52 -3.75 -16.99
C GLY A 64 11.87 -4.65 -18.03
N SER A 65 12.68 -5.23 -18.91
CA SER A 65 12.23 -6.24 -19.87
C SER A 65 12.06 -7.61 -19.21
N GLY A 66 11.18 -8.45 -19.76
CA GLY A 66 10.92 -9.80 -19.25
C GLY A 66 10.00 -9.83 -18.02
N ILE A 67 10.23 -10.79 -17.11
CA ILE A 67 9.42 -10.96 -15.88
C ILE A 67 10.05 -10.13 -14.76
N VAL A 68 9.37 -9.04 -14.40
CA VAL A 68 9.88 -8.08 -13.42
C VAL A 68 9.49 -8.47 -11.99
N THR A 69 8.19 -8.61 -11.73
CA THR A 69 7.68 -9.02 -10.41
C THR A 69 7.72 -10.54 -10.28
N ARG A 70 8.76 -11.05 -9.63
CA ARG A 70 8.99 -12.50 -9.43
C ARG A 70 8.60 -13.01 -8.05
N ARG A 71 8.28 -12.11 -7.12
CA ARG A 71 7.85 -12.45 -5.76
C ARG A 71 6.57 -11.68 -5.45
N PRO A 72 5.62 -12.28 -4.70
CA PRO A 72 4.50 -11.53 -4.14
C PRO A 72 5.03 -10.37 -3.31
N LEU A 73 4.44 -9.19 -3.51
CA LEU A 73 4.73 -8.00 -2.73
C LEU A 73 3.46 -7.63 -1.97
N VAL A 74 3.57 -7.60 -0.65
CA VAL A 74 2.52 -7.07 0.23
C VAL A 74 2.90 -5.64 0.55
N LEU A 75 2.07 -4.69 0.13
CA LEU A 75 2.25 -3.28 0.41
C LEU A 75 1.24 -2.84 1.47
N GLN A 76 1.75 -2.30 2.58
CA GLN A 76 0.92 -1.72 3.63
C GLN A 76 1.09 -0.20 3.59
N LEU A 77 0.01 0.51 3.30
CA LEU A 77 -0.02 1.97 3.30
C LEU A 77 -0.45 2.47 4.67
N HIS A 78 0.41 3.24 5.30
CA HIS A 78 0.16 3.87 6.59
C HIS A 78 0.01 5.37 6.39
N LYS A 79 -1.10 5.92 6.88
CA LYS A 79 -1.27 7.38 6.90
C LYS A 79 -0.37 7.97 7.99
N THR A 80 0.48 8.91 7.62
CA THR A 80 1.27 9.72 8.56
C THR A 80 0.55 11.02 8.89
N ASP A 81 0.93 11.66 9.99
CA ASP A 81 0.46 13.00 10.33
C ASP A 81 1.00 14.05 9.36
N ASP A 82 0.26 15.15 9.22
CA ASP A 82 0.62 16.23 8.31
C ASP A 82 1.98 16.84 8.71
N GLY A 83 2.86 17.01 7.72
CA GLY A 83 4.21 17.56 7.91
C GLY A 83 5.30 16.54 8.27
N GLN A 84 4.96 15.26 8.46
CA GLN A 84 5.96 14.20 8.57
C GLN A 84 6.54 13.84 7.19
N GLN A 85 7.85 13.60 7.16
CA GLN A 85 8.51 13.14 5.93
C GLN A 85 8.03 11.74 5.57
N GLU A 86 7.64 11.53 4.32
CA GLU A 86 7.26 10.21 3.81
C GLU A 86 8.46 9.26 3.80
N TYR A 87 8.22 8.02 4.22
CA TYR A 87 9.23 6.97 4.27
C TYR A 87 8.62 5.59 4.02
N ALA A 88 9.47 4.63 3.66
CA ALA A 88 9.14 3.22 3.63
C ALA A 88 10.07 2.43 4.56
N GLU A 89 9.58 1.30 5.06
CA GLU A 89 10.35 0.31 5.81
C GLU A 89 10.06 -1.07 5.24
N PHE A 90 11.05 -1.96 5.25
CA PHE A 90 10.86 -3.35 4.85
C PHE A 90 10.97 -4.26 6.06
N LEU A 91 10.09 -5.26 6.16
CA LEU A 91 10.11 -6.22 7.26
C LEU A 91 11.46 -6.94 7.39
N HIS A 92 12.11 -7.26 6.27
CA HIS A 92 13.42 -7.93 6.24
C HIS A 92 14.60 -6.99 6.51
N ALA A 93 14.38 -5.68 6.55
CA ALA A 93 15.38 -4.65 6.81
C ALA A 93 14.90 -3.74 7.95
N SER A 94 14.52 -4.37 9.07
CA SER A 94 13.97 -3.69 10.24
C SER A 94 14.86 -2.53 10.70
N ARG A 95 14.23 -1.40 11.09
CA ARG A 95 14.88 -0.14 11.54
C ARG A 95 15.59 0.67 10.46
N LYS A 96 15.45 0.31 9.18
CA LYS A 96 15.93 1.14 8.07
C LYS A 96 14.76 1.85 7.38
N ARG A 97 14.78 3.18 7.44
CA ARG A 97 13.85 4.04 6.70
C ARG A 97 14.43 4.41 5.34
N PHE A 98 13.60 4.29 4.32
CA PHE A 98 13.90 4.68 2.95
C PHE A 98 13.08 5.92 2.62
N THR A 99 13.74 7.01 2.29
CA THR A 99 13.11 8.29 1.91
C THR A 99 13.28 8.61 0.41
N ASP A 100 14.23 7.92 -0.25
CA ASP A 100 14.39 7.92 -1.69
C ASP A 100 13.69 6.69 -2.28
N PHE A 101 12.69 6.93 -3.13
CA PHE A 101 11.88 5.90 -3.78
C PHE A 101 12.34 5.60 -5.22
N GLY A 102 13.24 6.41 -5.77
CA GLY A 102 13.72 6.29 -7.15
C GLY A 102 14.99 5.45 -7.29
N LYS A 103 15.52 4.90 -6.20
CA LYS A 103 16.75 4.09 -6.14
C LYS A 103 16.55 2.72 -5.53
#